data_AF-A0A1M6G2Q4-F1
#
_entry.id   AF-A0A1M6G2Q4-F1
#
_cell.length_a   1.000
_cell.length_b   1.000
_cell.length_c   1.000
_cell.angle_alpha   90.00
_cell.angle_beta   90.00
_cell.angle_gamma   90.00
#
_symmetry.space_group_name_H-M   'P 1'
#
loop_
_entity.id
_entity.type
_entity.pdbx_description
1 polymer ?
#
loop_
_entity_poly.entity_id
_entity_poly.type
_entity_poly.pdbx_seq_one_letter_code
_entity_poly.pdbx_strand_id
1 'polypeptide(L)' 'MNDIKSNGLVPIIAQALEVMEAKTGHNIPLDKVNLAELGRLTGLSRSKLRTLKKNNFQDGIRTKLP' A
#
# COMPACT_ATOMS: atom_id res chain seq x y z
N MET A 1 9.97 -13.63 -18.36
CA MET A 1 9.66 -12.92 -17.10
C MET A 1 8.91 -11.64 -17.47
N ASN A 2 7.57 -11.67 -17.57
CA ASN A 2 6.78 -10.46 -17.87
C ASN A 2 5.32 -10.69 -17.48
N ASP A 3 5.09 -10.82 -16.19
CA ASP A 3 3.76 -10.96 -15.59
C ASP A 3 3.42 -9.72 -14.75
N ILE A 4 3.59 -8.53 -15.35
CA ILE A 4 3.11 -7.25 -14.81
C ILE A 4 1.71 -7.02 -15.40
N LYS A 5 0.77 -7.91 -15.11
CA LYS A 5 -0.61 -7.79 -15.62
C LYS A 5 -1.57 -7.83 -14.45
N SER A 6 -1.79 -6.64 -13.86
CA SER A 6 -2.90 -6.22 -12.97
C SER A 6 -2.50 -5.55 -11.64
N ASN A 7 -1.21 -5.49 -11.27
CA ASN A 7 -0.83 -5.26 -9.87
C ASN A 7 0.09 -4.04 -9.60
N GLY A 8 0.12 -3.02 -10.44
CA GLY A 8 1.14 -1.95 -10.38
C GLY A 8 1.23 -1.17 -9.06
N LEU A 9 0.16 -1.10 -8.26
CA LEU A 9 0.15 -0.37 -7.00
C LEU A 9 0.73 -1.17 -5.83
N VAL A 10 0.55 -2.49 -5.80
CA VAL A 10 1.01 -3.37 -4.72
C VAL A 10 2.52 -3.29 -4.51
N PRO A 11 3.39 -3.42 -5.53
CA PRO A 11 4.84 -3.32 -5.33
C PRO A 11 5.27 -1.91 -4.94
N ILE A 12 4.61 -0.85 -5.45
CA ILE A 12 4.90 0.54 -5.08
C ILE A 12 4.60 0.77 -3.58
N ILE A 13 3.46 0.25 -3.10
CA ILE A 13 3.07 0.37 -1.69
C ILE A 13 4.01 -0.45 -0.81
N ALA A 14 4.36 -1.67 -1.22
CA ALA A 14 5.28 -2.52 -0.47
C ALA A 14 6.66 -1.85 -0.28
N GLN A 15 7.22 -1.32 -1.37
CA GLN A 15 8.48 -0.56 -1.32
C GLN A 15 8.38 0.66 -0.40
N ALA A 16 7.28 1.41 -0.46
CA ALA A 16 7.09 2.57 0.40
C ALA A 16 6.94 2.21 1.89
N LEU A 17 6.30 1.08 2.21
CA LEU A 17 6.21 0.58 3.58
C LEU A 17 7.59 0.18 4.11
N GLU A 18 8.39 -0.53 3.32
CA GLU A 18 9.77 -0.90 3.68
C GLU A 18 10.63 0.34 3.98
N VAL A 19 10.52 1.39 3.16
CA VAL A 19 11.20 2.67 3.43
C VAL A 19 10.74 3.30 4.75
N MET A 20 9.45 3.22 5.07
CA MET A 20 8.94 3.75 6.34
C MET A 20 9.47 2.94 7.54
N GLU A 21 9.49 1.62 7.44
CA GLU A 21 10.01 0.73 8.49
C GLU A 21 11.51 0.92 8.71
N ALA A 22 12.27 1.05 7.62
CA ALA A 22 13.70 1.34 7.66
C ALA A 22 13.99 2.69 8.34
N LYS A 23 13.16 3.71 8.10
CA LYS A 23 13.27 5.02 8.78
C LYS A 23 12.93 4.96 10.26
N THR A 24 11.93 4.17 10.65
CA THR A 24 11.53 4.04 12.06
C THR A 24 12.37 3.04 12.84
N GLY A 25 13.14 2.17 12.17
CA GLY A 25 13.92 1.10 12.79
C GLY A 25 13.07 -0.06 13.33
N HIS A 26 11.76 -0.05 13.05
CA HIS A 26 10.79 -1.01 13.54
C HIS A 26 9.72 -1.28 12.49
N ASN A 27 9.18 -2.50 12.51
CA ASN A 27 8.06 -2.90 11.67
C ASN A 27 6.80 -2.11 12.06
N ILE A 28 6.07 -1.59 11.07
CA ILE A 28 4.90 -0.73 11.30
C ILE A 28 3.66 -1.56 10.99
N PRO A 29 2.79 -1.83 11.97
CA PRO A 29 1.59 -2.58 11.69
C PRO A 29 0.66 -1.76 10.77
N LEU A 30 0.01 -2.45 9.83
CA LEU A 30 -0.74 -1.83 8.71
C LEU A 30 -1.85 -0.87 9.19
N ASP A 31 -2.42 -1.13 10.36
CA ASP A 31 -3.43 -0.29 11.03
C ASP A 31 -2.84 1.02 11.57
N LYS A 32 -1.53 1.09 11.84
CA LYS A 32 -0.83 2.29 12.33
C LYS A 32 0.00 3.01 11.27
N VAL A 33 0.06 2.49 10.04
CA VAL A 33 0.77 3.15 8.93
C VAL A 33 0.30 4.59 8.76
N ASN A 34 1.27 5.50 8.69
CA ASN A 34 1.05 6.91 8.42
C ASN A 34 0.73 7.13 6.93
N LEU A 35 -0.56 7.33 6.64
CA LEU A 35 -1.04 7.57 5.27
C LEU A 35 -0.50 8.87 4.64
N ALA A 36 -0.06 9.84 5.44
CA ALA A 36 0.54 11.08 4.94
C ALA A 36 1.88 10.80 4.26
N GLU A 37 2.72 10.03 4.95
CA GLU A 37 4.05 9.68 4.49
C GLU A 37 3.98 8.66 3.36
N LEU A 38 3.13 7.65 3.51
CA LEU A 38 2.88 6.69 2.44
C LEU A 38 2.42 7.38 1.15
N GLY A 39 1.59 8.42 1.23
CA GLY A 39 1.18 9.21 0.06
C GLY A 39 2.32 10.00 -0.58
N ARG A 40 3.26 10.52 0.21
CA ARG A 40 4.46 11.20 -0.31
C ARG A 40 5.40 10.24 -1.03
N LEU A 41 5.50 9.00 -0.56
CA LEU A 41 6.38 7.97 -1.16
C LEU A 41 5.77 7.33 -2.41
N THR A 42 4.46 7.09 -2.40
CA THR A 42 3.75 6.37 -3.48
C THR A 42 3.13 7.30 -4.53
N GLY A 43 2.99 8.60 -4.23
CA GLY A 43 2.24 9.56 -5.06
C GLY A 43 0.71 9.36 -5.01
N LEU A 44 0.21 8.44 -4.17
CA LEU A 44 -1.22 8.15 -4.07
C LEU A 44 -1.95 9.13 -3.17
N SER A 45 -3.19 9.44 -3.54
CA SER A 45 -4.06 10.24 -2.70
C SER A 45 -4.38 9.52 -1.38
N ARG A 46 -4.51 10.30 -0.29
CA ARG A 46 -4.93 9.76 1.02
C ARG A 46 -6.25 8.99 0.95
N SER A 47 -7.17 9.37 0.06
CA SER A 47 -8.44 8.66 -0.13
C SER A 47 -8.25 7.26 -0.73
N LYS A 48 -7.39 7.11 -1.75
CA LYS A 48 -7.04 5.79 -2.30
C LYS A 48 -6.32 4.94 -1.24
N LEU A 49 -5.39 5.53 -0.50
CA LEU A 49 -4.68 4.84 0.58
C LEU A 49 -5.61 4.38 1.72
N ARG A 50 -6.64 5.17 2.06
CA ARG A 50 -7.65 4.77 3.05
C ARG A 50 -8.44 3.55 2.58
N THR A 51 -8.83 3.50 1.31
CA THR A 51 -9.52 2.33 0.73
C THR A 51 -8.61 1.11 0.71
N LEU A 52 -7.35 1.28 0.30
CA LEU A 52 -6.37 0.21 0.29
C LEU A 52 -6.10 -0.32 1.71
N LYS A 53 -5.95 0.55 2.70
CA LYS A 53 -5.77 0.18 4.11
C LYS A 53 -6.92 -0.69 4.63
N LYS A 54 -8.17 -0.40 4.24
CA LYS A 54 -9.33 -1.25 4.58
C LYS A 54 -9.24 -2.66 3.98
N ASN A 55 -8.50 -2.80 2.87
CA ASN A 55 -8.28 -4.06 2.17
C ASN A 55 -6.84 -4.59 2.40
N ASN A 56 -6.20 -4.26 3.52
CA ASN A 56 -4.82 -4.68 3.83
C ASN A 56 -3.81 -4.35 2.73
N PHE A 57 -3.97 -3.17 2.11
CA PHE A 57 -3.18 -2.67 0.99
C PHE A 57 -3.20 -3.54 -0.28
N GLN A 58 -4.20 -4.40 -0.41
CA GLN A 58 -4.47 -5.13 -1.64
C GLN A 58 -5.26 -4.23 -2.59
N ASP A 59 -4.80 -4.09 -3.84
CA ASP A 59 -5.57 -3.43 -4.88
C ASP A 59 -6.75 -4.35 -5.20
N GLY A 60 -7.92 -3.99 -4.67
CA GLY A 60 -9.10 -4.81 -4.75
C GLY A 60 -9.48 -5.04 -6.21
N ILE A 61 -9.13 -6.20 -6.75
CA ILE A 61 -10.07 -6.88 -7.64
C ILE A 61 -11.34 -6.98 -6.80
N ARG A 62 -12.38 -6.27 -7.22
CA ARG A 62 -13.73 -6.42 -6.67
C ARG A 62 -14.18 -7.83 -7.04
N THR A 63 -13.65 -8.86 -6.37
CA THR A 63 -14.35 -10.12 -6.30
C THR A 63 -15.63 -9.79 -5.55
N LYS A 64 -16.73 -9.65 -6.31
CA LYS A 64 -18.05 -9.90 -5.76
C LYS A 64 -17.91 -11.22 -5.00
N LEU A 65 -17.90 -11.15 -3.67
CA LEU A 65 -18.16 -12.34 -2.88
C LEU A 65 -19.63 -12.70 -3.19
N PRO A 66 -19.94 -13.96 -3.59
CA PRO A 66 -21.31 -14.41 -3.82
C PRO A 66 -22.18 -14.25 -2.58
#